data_AF-A0A662A543-F1
#
_entry.id   AF-A0A662A543-F1
#
_cell.length_a   1.000
_cell.length_b   1.000
_cell.length_c   1.000
_cell.angle_alpha   90.00
_cell.angle_beta   90.00
_cell.angle_gamma   90.00
#
_symmetry.space_group_name_H-M   'P 1'
#
loop_
_entity.id
_entity.type
_entity.pdbx_description
1 polymer ?
#
loop_
_entity_poly.entity_id
_entity_poly.type
_entity_poly.pdbx_seq_one_letter_code
_entity_poly.pdbx_strand_id
1 'polypeptide(L)'
;MKLLMIYAKKFSYKPTIKVLEDAEDVRAGGEFENVQVAFVQMEKEDEDRVKAAETKLVKNLKWVAGKNKTRHIILHSFAHLSDSKAGPGFTKDLFDSTQLRLKNTDYEVDQTPFGYFLDLNVDAPGFSLARVFKSF
;
A
#
# COMPACT_ATOMS: atom_id res chain seq x y z
N MET A 1 3.87 10.59 -6.65
CA MET A 1 3.51 9.23 -6.19
C MET A 1 2.80 8.46 -7.30
N LYS A 2 2.96 7.14 -7.35
CA LYS A 2 2.16 6.23 -8.18
C LYS A 2 1.40 5.23 -7.30
N LEU A 3 0.15 4.94 -7.67
CA LEU A 3 -0.71 3.98 -6.99
C LEU A 3 -1.24 2.95 -7.98
N LEU A 4 -1.01 1.67 -7.69
CA LEU A 4 -1.75 0.56 -8.28
C LEU A 4 -2.63 -0.04 -7.19
N MET A 5 -3.95 0.09 -7.35
CA MET A 5 -4.93 -0.32 -6.34
C MET A 5 -5.71 -1.51 -6.90
N ILE A 6 -5.59 -2.66 -6.23
CA ILE A 6 -6.21 -3.92 -6.62
C ILE A 6 -7.12 -4.40 -5.49
N TYR A 7 -8.41 -4.48 -5.76
CA TYR A 7 -9.31 -5.25 -4.91
C TYR A 7 -9.01 -6.73 -5.10
N ALA A 8 -8.85 -7.44 -3.99
CA ALA A 8 -8.57 -8.86 -3.97
C ALA A 8 -9.62 -9.58 -3.12
N LYS A 9 -10.21 -10.64 -3.66
CA LYS A 9 -11.02 -11.57 -2.85
C LYS A 9 -10.18 -12.25 -1.79
N LYS A 10 -8.94 -12.59 -2.16
CA LYS A 10 -7.89 -13.08 -1.28
C LYS A 10 -6.56 -12.45 -1.65
N PHE A 11 -5.86 -11.92 -0.66
CA PHE A 11 -4.49 -11.44 -0.77
C PHE A 11 -3.64 -12.16 0.27
N SER A 12 -2.49 -12.68 -0.14
CA SER A 12 -1.51 -13.17 0.82
C SER A 12 -0.09 -12.83 0.40
N TYR A 13 0.78 -12.79 1.40
CA TYR A 13 2.20 -12.57 1.19
C TYR A 13 3.05 -13.50 2.06
N LYS A 14 4.27 -13.78 1.60
CA LYS A 14 5.32 -14.44 2.38
C LYS A 14 6.63 -13.67 2.24
N PRO A 15 7.25 -13.21 3.33
CA PRO A 15 8.58 -12.59 3.28
C PRO A 15 9.64 -13.57 2.76
N THR A 16 10.51 -13.10 1.88
CA THR A 16 11.60 -13.90 1.32
C THR A 16 12.97 -13.29 1.61
N ILE A 17 13.28 -12.14 1.02
CA ILE A 17 14.60 -11.51 1.14
C ILE A 17 14.47 -10.17 1.85
N LYS A 18 15.23 -9.99 2.94
CA LYS A 18 15.39 -8.71 3.63
C LYS A 18 16.35 -7.82 2.85
N VAL A 19 15.92 -6.61 2.51
CA VAL A 19 16.67 -5.66 1.66
C VAL A 19 17.20 -4.48 2.47
N LEU A 20 16.47 -4.06 3.51
CA LEU A 20 16.93 -3.02 4.43
C LEU A 20 17.53 -3.68 5.67
N GLU A 21 18.81 -3.43 5.93
CA GLU A 21 19.52 -4.02 7.07
C GLU A 21 18.81 -3.72 8.40
N ASP A 22 18.32 -2.49 8.55
CA ASP A 22 17.64 -1.99 9.75
C ASP A 22 16.14 -2.33 9.82
N ALA A 23 15.56 -3.02 8.83
CA ALA A 23 14.17 -3.45 8.91
C ALA A 23 13.96 -4.50 10.03
N GLU A 24 12.74 -4.63 10.54
CA GLU A 24 12.40 -5.69 11.51
C GLU A 24 12.62 -7.09 10.90
N ASP A 25 13.03 -8.09 11.68
CA ASP A 25 13.09 -9.50 11.21
C ASP A 25 11.66 -10.07 11.15
N VAL A 26 11.09 -10.13 9.94
CA VAL A 26 9.72 -10.61 9.71
C VAL A 26 9.76 -11.88 8.89
N ARG A 27 9.30 -12.99 9.49
CA ARG A 27 9.25 -14.30 8.84
C ARG A 27 7.83 -14.82 8.62
N ALA A 28 6.86 -14.27 9.34
CA ALA A 28 5.47 -14.63 9.19
C ALA A 28 4.90 -14.00 7.92
N GLY A 29 4.13 -14.80 7.17
CA GLY A 29 3.28 -14.28 6.10
C GLY A 29 1.99 -13.68 6.65
N GLY A 30 1.19 -13.10 5.76
CA GLY A 30 -0.15 -12.62 6.05
C GLY A 30 -1.14 -13.12 5.00
N GLU A 31 -2.40 -13.32 5.39
CA GLU A 31 -3.50 -13.67 4.52
C GLU A 31 -4.73 -12.85 4.89
N PHE A 32 -5.41 -12.31 3.88
CA PHE A 32 -6.52 -11.39 4.03
C PHE A 32 -7.58 -11.67 2.97
N GLU A 33 -8.85 -11.41 3.31
CA GLU A 33 -9.98 -11.60 2.40
C GLU A 33 -10.75 -10.29 2.17
N ASN A 34 -11.31 -10.14 0.97
CA ASN A 34 -12.11 -8.98 0.57
C ASN A 34 -11.43 -7.63 0.86
N VAL A 35 -10.16 -7.52 0.48
CA VAL A 35 -9.31 -6.37 0.80
C VAL A 35 -9.05 -5.48 -0.40
N GLN A 36 -8.84 -4.20 -0.13
CA GLN A 36 -8.27 -3.27 -1.09
C GLN A 36 -6.76 -3.19 -0.88
N VAL A 37 -6.00 -3.86 -1.74
CA VAL A 37 -4.53 -3.76 -1.74
C VAL A 37 -4.11 -2.50 -2.50
N ALA A 38 -3.22 -1.72 -1.92
CA ALA A 38 -2.60 -0.56 -2.54
C ALA A 38 -1.10 -0.78 -2.64
N PHE A 39 -0.64 -1.01 -3.88
CA PHE A 39 0.76 -0.99 -4.26
C PHE A 39 1.15 0.47 -4.45
N VAL A 40 1.97 0.99 -3.56
CA VAL A 40 2.29 2.42 -3.47
C VAL A 40 3.77 2.63 -3.76
N GLN A 41 4.05 3.54 -4.69
CA GLN A 41 5.37 4.12 -4.88
C GLN A 41 5.36 5.60 -4.55
N MET A 42 6.19 5.99 -3.59
CA MET A 42 6.50 7.39 -3.34
C MET A 42 7.64 7.84 -4.25
N GLU A 43 7.46 9.01 -4.87
CA GLU A 43 8.42 9.63 -5.78
C GLU A 43 9.15 10.77 -5.05
N LYS A 44 10.33 11.14 -5.52
CA LYS A 44 11.19 12.14 -4.84
C LYS A 44 10.47 13.47 -4.59
N GLU A 45 9.63 13.88 -5.53
CA GLU A 45 8.84 15.12 -5.49
C GLU A 45 7.70 15.12 -4.45
N ASP A 46 7.42 13.96 -3.83
CA ASP A 46 6.46 13.84 -2.74
C ASP A 46 7.08 14.25 -1.39
N GLU A 47 8.41 14.17 -1.25
CA GLU A 47 9.15 14.56 -0.03
C GLU A 47 8.96 16.06 0.28
N ASP A 48 8.93 16.89 -0.77
CA ASP A 48 8.70 18.34 -0.64
C ASP A 48 7.25 18.68 -0.27
N ARG A 49 6.33 17.70 -0.33
CA ARG A 49 4.87 17.92 -0.26
C ARG A 49 4.15 16.90 0.63
N VAL A 50 4.79 16.50 1.74
CA VAL A 50 4.36 15.43 2.66
C VAL A 50 2.85 15.42 2.95
N LYS A 51 2.30 16.53 3.49
CA LYS A 51 0.88 16.59 3.88
C LYS A 51 -0.07 16.45 2.69
N ALA A 52 0.32 17.00 1.54
CA ALA A 52 -0.47 16.91 0.32
C ALA A 52 -0.42 15.49 -0.25
N ALA A 53 0.75 14.86 -0.23
CA ALA A 53 0.94 13.47 -0.61
C ALA A 53 0.09 12.52 0.25
N GLU A 54 0.20 12.63 1.58
CA GLU A 54 -0.57 11.81 2.51
C GLU A 54 -2.09 11.97 2.32
N THR A 55 -2.56 13.22 2.23
CA THR A 55 -3.99 13.51 2.04
C THR A 55 -4.51 12.93 0.73
N LYS A 56 -3.70 13.00 -0.33
CA LYS A 56 -4.05 12.45 -1.64
C LYS A 56 -4.06 10.92 -1.60
N LEU A 57 -3.11 10.28 -0.92
CA LEU A 57 -3.10 8.83 -0.71
C LEU A 57 -4.37 8.39 0.04
N VAL A 58 -4.63 8.94 1.22
CA VAL A 58 -5.83 8.62 2.04
C VAL A 58 -7.12 8.79 1.23
N LYS A 59 -7.27 9.88 0.48
CA LYS A 59 -8.48 10.13 -0.33
C LYS A 59 -8.68 9.06 -1.41
N ASN A 60 -7.63 8.66 -2.12
CA ASN A 60 -7.73 7.64 -3.17
C ASN A 60 -8.05 6.27 -2.57
N LEU A 61 -7.42 5.91 -1.45
CA LEU A 61 -7.67 4.65 -0.76
C LEU A 61 -9.12 4.53 -0.28
N LYS A 62 -9.66 5.56 0.40
CA LYS A 62 -11.06 5.59 0.84
C LYS A 62 -12.04 5.55 -0.34
N TRP A 63 -11.72 6.28 -1.41
CA TRP A 63 -12.55 6.31 -2.61
C TRP A 63 -12.66 4.92 -3.24
N VAL A 64 -11.52 4.25 -3.52
CA VAL A 64 -11.54 2.96 -4.20
C VAL A 64 -12.08 1.85 -3.30
N ALA A 65 -11.73 1.85 -2.01
CA ALA A 65 -12.27 0.91 -1.03
C ALA A 65 -13.81 1.04 -0.93
N GLY A 66 -14.33 2.26 -0.95
CA GLY A 66 -15.77 2.53 -0.99
C GLY A 66 -16.45 2.03 -2.28
N LYS A 67 -15.77 2.14 -3.44
CA LYS A 67 -16.27 1.57 -4.70
C LYS A 67 -16.34 0.04 -4.67
N ASN A 68 -15.40 -0.58 -3.99
CA ASN A 68 -15.32 -2.04 -3.83
C ASN A 68 -16.01 -2.55 -2.56
N LYS A 69 -16.72 -1.67 -1.83
CA LYS A 69 -17.48 -1.97 -0.61
C LYS A 69 -16.66 -2.72 0.45
N THR A 70 -15.38 -2.41 0.58
CA THR A 70 -14.51 -2.96 1.62
C THR A 70 -14.05 -1.88 2.60
N ARG A 71 -13.80 -2.29 3.84
CA ARG A 71 -13.21 -1.47 4.90
C ARG A 71 -11.79 -1.91 5.24
N HIS A 72 -11.27 -2.94 4.59
CA HIS A 72 -9.95 -3.47 4.83
C HIS A 72 -9.00 -3.04 3.72
N ILE A 73 -7.96 -2.28 4.08
CA ILE A 73 -6.96 -1.76 3.16
C ILE A 73 -5.60 -2.36 3.52
N ILE A 74 -4.88 -2.85 2.52
CA ILE A 74 -3.49 -3.30 2.69
C ILE A 74 -2.58 -2.30 2.00
N LEU A 75 -1.64 -1.71 2.74
CA LEU A 75 -0.57 -0.87 2.19
C LEU A 75 0.64 -1.76 1.86
N HIS A 76 1.05 -1.75 0.60
CA HIS A 76 2.22 -2.49 0.14
C HIS A 76 3.19 -1.54 -0.57
N SER A 77 4.40 -1.42 -0.03
CA SER A 77 5.48 -0.62 -0.63
C SER A 77 5.96 -1.30 -1.91
N PHE A 78 5.88 -0.60 -3.04
CA PHE A 78 6.14 -1.18 -4.35
C PHE A 78 6.90 -0.21 -5.27
N ALA A 79 8.23 -0.20 -5.16
CA ALA A 79 9.11 0.77 -5.83
C ALA A 79 9.43 0.46 -7.31
N HIS A 80 8.48 -0.09 -8.07
CA HIS A 80 8.64 -0.50 -9.48
C HIS A 80 7.59 0.10 -10.45
N LEU A 81 6.79 1.06 -10.01
CA LEU A 81 5.78 1.79 -10.79
C LEU A 81 6.31 3.07 -11.47
N SER A 82 7.51 3.54 -11.10
CA SER A 82 8.17 4.74 -11.63
C SER A 82 9.69 4.65 -11.48
N ASP A 83 10.42 5.44 -12.27
CA ASP A 83 11.87 5.60 -12.13
C ASP A 83 12.24 6.55 -10.97
N SER A 84 11.34 7.46 -10.57
CA SER A 84 11.52 8.35 -9.41
C SER A 84 11.19 7.63 -8.11
N LYS A 85 12.07 7.74 -7.10
CA LYS A 85 11.90 7.07 -5.79
C LYS A 85 12.22 8.03 -4.66
N ALA A 86 11.31 8.12 -3.70
CA ALA A 86 11.56 8.76 -2.42
C ALA A 86 12.42 7.87 -1.51
N GLY A 87 12.99 8.46 -0.47
CA GLY A 87 13.77 7.76 0.54
C GLY A 87 12.94 6.73 1.33
N PRO A 88 13.55 5.63 1.80
CA PRO A 88 12.86 4.58 2.54
C PRO A 88 12.29 5.09 3.86
N GLY A 89 13.02 5.94 4.60
CA GLY A 89 12.55 6.54 5.85
C GLY A 89 11.30 7.40 5.66
N PHE A 90 11.34 8.34 4.71
CA PHE A 90 10.18 9.15 4.34
C PHE A 90 8.96 8.28 3.95
N THR A 91 9.19 7.26 3.13
CA THR A 91 8.12 6.37 2.67
C THR A 91 7.50 5.62 3.84
N LYS A 92 8.31 5.11 4.77
CA LYS A 92 7.84 4.40 5.97
C LYS A 92 7.02 5.31 6.88
N ASP A 93 7.50 6.52 7.17
CA ASP A 93 6.80 7.50 8.00
C ASP A 93 5.43 7.87 7.39
N LEU A 94 5.39 8.07 6.07
CA LEU A 94 4.15 8.37 5.36
C LEU A 94 3.15 7.21 5.41
N PHE A 95 3.63 5.97 5.29
CA PHE A 95 2.80 4.77 5.43
C PHE A 95 2.20 4.65 6.83
N ASP A 96 3.00 4.84 7.87
CA ASP A 96 2.57 4.77 9.26
C ASP A 96 1.51 5.84 9.57
N SER A 97 1.77 7.08 9.16
CA SER A 97 0.82 8.18 9.31
C SER A 97 -0.48 7.93 8.52
N THR A 98 -0.38 7.41 7.29
CA THR A 98 -1.53 7.03 6.47
C THR A 98 -2.37 5.94 7.13
N GLN A 99 -1.72 4.90 7.66
CA GLN A 99 -2.38 3.80 8.37
C GLN A 99 -3.15 4.34 9.58
N LEU A 100 -2.52 5.18 10.41
CA LEU A 100 -3.15 5.79 11.57
C LEU A 100 -4.38 6.63 11.18
N ARG A 101 -4.26 7.49 10.15
CA ARG A 101 -5.37 8.33 9.68
C ARG A 101 -6.55 7.52 9.16
N LEU A 102 -6.30 6.41 8.48
CA LEU A 102 -7.36 5.53 7.97
C LEU A 102 -8.05 4.79 9.12
N LYS A 103 -7.28 4.24 10.08
CA LYS A 103 -7.81 3.59 11.29
C LYS A 103 -8.70 4.53 12.11
N ASN A 104 -8.34 5.81 12.21
CA ASN A 104 -9.17 6.84 12.84
C ASN A 104 -10.50 7.14 12.11
N THR A 105 -10.76 6.49 10.96
CA THR A 105 -11.99 6.65 10.19
C THR A 105 -12.66 5.30 9.87
N ASP A 106 -12.57 4.34 10.80
CA ASP A 106 -13.20 3.00 10.75
C ASP A 106 -12.74 2.12 9.57
N TYR A 107 -11.47 2.20 9.20
CA TYR A 107 -10.85 1.23 8.31
C TYR A 107 -9.96 0.27 9.09
N GLU A 108 -10.03 -1.00 8.75
CA GLU A 108 -9.00 -1.97 9.08
C GLU A 108 -7.84 -1.77 8.10
N VAL A 109 -6.63 -1.60 8.62
CA VAL A 109 -5.48 -1.30 7.78
C VAL A 109 -4.25 -2.04 8.24
N ASP A 110 -3.66 -2.78 7.32
CA ASP A 110 -2.40 -3.49 7.50
C ASP A 110 -1.35 -2.97 6.53
N GLN A 111 -0.10 -3.18 6.90
CA GLN A 111 1.03 -2.98 6.01
C GLN A 111 1.70 -4.32 5.78
N THR A 112 2.12 -4.59 4.54
CA THR A 112 3.07 -5.68 4.32
C THR A 112 4.46 -5.29 4.86
N PRO A 113 5.33 -6.25 5.20
CA PRO A 113 6.66 -5.95 5.74
C PRO A 113 7.45 -5.01 4.85
N PHE A 114 7.87 -3.88 5.41
CA PHE A 114 8.63 -2.86 4.69
C PHE A 114 10.09 -3.29 4.55
N GLY A 115 10.69 -3.08 3.38
CA GLY A 115 12.09 -3.45 3.13
C GLY A 115 12.31 -4.95 2.86
N TYR A 116 11.27 -5.67 2.45
CA TYR A 116 11.33 -7.08 2.06
C TYR A 116 10.87 -7.29 0.63
N PHE A 117 11.51 -8.24 -0.06
CA PHE A 117 10.85 -8.92 -1.17
C PHE A 117 9.83 -9.92 -0.59
N LEU A 118 8.68 -9.99 -1.24
CA LEU A 118 7.56 -10.83 -0.83
C LEU A 118 7.11 -11.70 -2.01
N ASP A 119 6.87 -12.98 -1.77
CA ASP A 119 5.99 -13.76 -2.65
C ASP A 119 4.56 -13.26 -2.43
N LEU A 120 3.86 -12.94 -3.51
CA LEU A 120 2.49 -12.42 -3.45
C LEU A 120 1.51 -13.37 -4.13
N ASN A 121 0.37 -13.59 -3.49
CA ASN A 121 -0.81 -14.16 -4.13
C ASN A 121 -1.92 -13.10 -4.16
N VAL A 122 -2.48 -12.85 -5.35
CA VAL A 122 -3.48 -11.80 -5.56
C VAL A 122 -4.65 -12.38 -6.36
N ASP A 123 -5.73 -12.77 -5.69
CA ASP A 123 -6.98 -13.15 -6.35
C ASP A 123 -7.81 -11.90 -6.69
N ALA A 124 -7.50 -11.31 -7.85
CA ALA A 124 -8.10 -10.08 -8.33
C ALA A 124 -9.27 -10.34 -9.30
N PRO A 125 -10.54 -10.15 -8.88
CA PRO A 125 -11.69 -10.35 -9.75
C PRO A 125 -11.75 -9.33 -10.90
N GLY A 126 -12.32 -9.76 -12.03
CA GLY A 126 -12.41 -8.95 -13.25
C GLY A 126 -13.66 -8.06 -13.32
N PHE A 127 -13.61 -6.85 -12.76
CA PHE A 127 -14.61 -5.80 -13.00
C PHE A 127 -13.97 -4.40 -12.99
N SER A 128 -14.70 -3.40 -13.51
CA SER A 128 -14.14 -2.08 -13.89
C SER A 128 -13.30 -1.38 -12.81
N LEU A 129 -13.73 -1.43 -11.54
CA LEU A 129 -13.04 -0.74 -10.44
C LEU A 129 -12.25 -1.66 -9.51
N ALA A 130 -12.11 -2.95 -9.87
CA ALA A 130 -11.29 -3.88 -9.12
C ALA A 130 -9.79 -3.57 -9.27
N ARG A 131 -9.38 -2.90 -10.35
CA ARG A 131 -7.98 -2.60 -10.67
C ARG A 131 -7.88 -1.19 -11.19
N VAL A 132 -7.26 -0.30 -10.42
CA VAL A 132 -7.17 1.14 -10.74
C VAL A 132 -5.74 1.61 -10.58
N PHE A 133 -5.22 2.30 -11.59
CA PHE A 133 -3.96 3.01 -11.51
C PHE A 133 -4.18 4.53 -11.38
N LYS A 134 -3.35 5.20 -10.58
CA LYS A 134 -3.28 6.66 -10.47
C LYS A 134 -1.83 7.12 -10.46
N SER A 135 -1.55 8.17 -11.22
CA SER A 135 -0.28 8.88 -11.25
C SER A 135 -0.51 10.34 -10.86
N PHE A 136 0.45 10.92 -10.15
CA PHE A 136 0.38 12.27 -9.63
C PHE A 136 1.68 13.04 -9.76
#